data_AF-A0AAV5DB68-F1
#
_entry.id   AF-A0AAV5DB68-F1
#
_cell.length_a   1.000
_cell.length_b   1.000
_cell.length_c   1.000
_cell.angle_alpha   90.00
_cell.angle_beta   90.00
_cell.angle_gamma   90.00
#
_symmetry.space_group_name_H-M   'P 1'
#
loop_
_entity.id
_entity.type
_entity.pdbx_description
1 polymer ?
#
loop_
_entity_poly.entity_id
_entity_poly.type
_entity_poly.pdbx_seq_one_letter_code
_entity_poly.pdbx_strand_id
1 'polypeptide(L)'
;MSKLLTDHRQAELGGRLPAYDGKKSLFTAGELPFKSKDFDVILNAGRGERRYRVAIKHAANVSLDQLMMLMAGMSTDIPSKALQVLDIVLRDIVLNERNSMGYVAAGRSFFSPLIDQPVNLNKGVQAWKGFYQSMRPTQNGLSVVIDMSSTPFIEALPLIDFIKKVLNKEPRSNNTTGMDFVMIVGRNQYNSTDRAKEFGIEVDNRPTSVEARLRYYGTGSESLCCPEVGKWNMQRKDMSPLRLPIYCTSPQQLEVKLPDFVKQARDRLGGNFKKVCDTDIGLMSQCCQEKNVSKMNSSTLANIALKINAKVGGRNTVLHDPRISLPVVSNKTTIIFGADVTHPAALDDNAPSIASVVATLDWPEVTKYNGLYRTQGHRVEIINDMEDMVKELLLAFQQKQGKKPQQLIFYRDGVSEGQFKLVLEQEIPAVEKAWKALYNEKPQITFIVVQKRHHTRLFTRDPRFQDGSGNVLPGTVVDRNICHPTEFDFFLCSHAGIQGTSRPAHYHVLRDDNKFTADGLQTLTYNLCYTYSSCTRSVSIVSAAYYAHKLAFRARFYLPQVSDAATNVSSSSSAAHAAAPGQLPEVKNELKRSMFYC
;
A
#
# COMPACT_ATOMS: atom_id res chain seq x y z
N MET A 1 5.85 -24.71 24.50
CA MET A 1 6.11 -25.57 23.34
C MET A 1 7.40 -26.36 23.51
N SER A 2 8.57 -25.72 23.64
CA SER A 2 9.85 -26.44 23.75
C SER A 2 9.87 -27.49 24.88
N LYS A 3 9.34 -27.16 26.06
CA LYS A 3 9.23 -28.12 27.18
C LYS A 3 8.37 -29.36 26.86
N LEU A 4 7.22 -29.16 26.21
CA LEU A 4 6.35 -30.26 25.76
C LEU A 4 7.11 -31.19 24.80
N LEU A 5 7.90 -30.64 23.88
CA LEU A 5 8.71 -31.44 22.95
C LEU A 5 9.83 -32.18 23.69
N THR A 6 10.54 -31.53 24.60
CA THR A 6 11.59 -32.17 25.39
C THR A 6 11.06 -33.36 26.19
N ASP A 7 9.89 -33.21 26.80
CA ASP A 7 9.37 -34.21 27.73
C ASP A 7 8.60 -35.34 27.01
N HIS A 8 7.89 -35.03 25.92
CA HIS A 8 6.88 -35.95 25.34
C HIS A 8 7.11 -36.31 23.87
N ARG A 9 8.14 -35.78 23.18
CA ARG A 9 8.33 -36.00 21.73
C ARG A 9 8.43 -37.48 21.37
N GLN A 10 9.36 -38.20 21.99
CA GLN A 10 9.60 -39.61 21.65
C GLN A 10 8.50 -40.52 22.18
N ALA A 11 8.07 -40.30 23.42
CA ALA A 11 7.14 -41.19 24.11
C ALA A 11 5.69 -41.05 23.62
N GLU A 12 5.24 -39.84 23.28
CA GLU A 12 3.80 -39.57 23.12
C GLU A 12 3.43 -38.86 21.83
N LEU A 13 4.34 -38.08 21.23
CA LEU A 13 4.12 -37.43 19.93
C LEU A 13 4.56 -38.30 18.74
N GLY A 14 5.06 -39.52 19.02
CA GLY A 14 5.52 -40.46 18.00
C GLY A 14 6.76 -39.98 17.26
N GLY A 15 7.67 -39.28 17.97
CA GLY A 15 8.93 -38.76 17.42
C GLY A 15 8.81 -37.46 16.62
N ARG A 16 7.58 -37.00 16.34
CA ARG A 16 7.30 -35.86 15.43
C ARG A 16 7.70 -34.50 15.99
N LEU A 17 8.04 -33.59 15.09
CA LEU A 17 8.40 -32.19 15.37
C LEU A 17 7.30 -31.23 14.89
N PRO A 18 6.27 -30.98 15.70
CA PRO A 18 5.22 -30.04 15.32
C PRO A 18 5.70 -28.59 15.24
N ALA A 19 5.15 -27.85 14.28
CA ALA A 19 5.25 -26.40 14.18
C ALA A 19 4.05 -25.72 14.86
N TYR A 20 4.30 -24.65 15.60
CA TYR A 20 3.30 -23.96 16.41
C TYR A 20 3.16 -22.49 16.04
N ASP A 21 1.92 -22.00 15.91
CA ASP A 21 1.65 -20.61 15.52
C ASP A 21 1.83 -19.59 16.66
N GLY A 22 2.17 -20.05 17.86
CA GLY A 22 2.27 -19.21 19.06
C GLY A 22 0.94 -18.99 19.78
N LYS A 23 -0.18 -19.51 19.26
CA LYS A 23 -1.54 -19.28 19.78
C LYS A 23 -2.33 -20.57 20.04
N LYS A 24 -2.87 -21.20 19.00
CA LYS A 24 -3.83 -22.32 19.11
C LYS A 24 -3.64 -23.39 18.05
N SER A 25 -2.87 -23.11 16.99
CA SER A 25 -2.74 -23.99 15.85
C SER A 25 -1.39 -24.71 15.90
N LEU A 26 -1.44 -26.02 15.77
CA LEU A 26 -0.31 -26.92 15.80
C LEU A 26 -0.34 -27.80 14.56
N PHE A 27 0.77 -27.92 13.85
CA PHE A 27 0.85 -28.68 12.60
C PHE A 27 1.96 -29.73 12.68
N THR A 28 1.74 -30.92 12.13
CA THR A 28 2.71 -32.02 12.05
C THR A 28 2.81 -32.55 10.63
N ALA A 29 4.00 -33.01 10.24
CA ALA A 29 4.17 -33.83 9.04
C ALA A 29 3.64 -35.26 9.34
N GLY A 30 2.40 -35.52 8.93
CA GLY A 30 1.69 -36.78 9.21
C GLY A 30 0.89 -36.78 10.51
N GLU A 31 0.08 -37.82 10.72
CA GLU A 31 -0.85 -37.90 11.85
C GLU A 31 -0.16 -38.23 13.18
N LEU A 32 -0.48 -37.52 14.26
CA LEU A 32 -0.09 -37.89 15.62
C LEU A 32 -0.67 -39.26 16.02
N PRO A 33 -0.05 -39.99 16.97
CA PRO A 33 -0.54 -41.31 17.41
C PRO A 33 -1.83 -41.24 18.25
N PHE A 34 -2.49 -40.09 18.31
CA PHE A 34 -3.75 -39.86 19.01
C PHE A 34 -4.58 -38.78 18.29
N LYS A 35 -5.91 -38.83 18.46
CA LYS A 35 -6.81 -37.76 17.98
C LYS A 35 -7.06 -36.67 19.03
N SER A 36 -6.94 -36.98 20.33
CA SER A 36 -7.02 -36.00 21.41
C SER A 36 -6.20 -36.48 22.60
N LYS A 37 -5.39 -35.61 23.20
CA LYS A 37 -4.62 -35.91 24.40
C LYS A 37 -4.30 -34.65 25.20
N ASP A 38 -4.30 -34.79 26.52
CA ASP A 38 -3.92 -33.74 27.45
C ASP A 38 -2.53 -34.00 28.01
N PHE A 39 -1.76 -32.94 28.20
CA PHE A 39 -0.40 -32.97 28.72
C PHE A 39 -0.29 -31.99 29.88
N ASP A 40 0.38 -32.41 30.96
CA ASP A 40 0.73 -31.53 32.05
C ASP A 40 2.18 -31.05 31.87
N VAL A 41 2.33 -29.79 31.49
CA VAL A 41 3.63 -29.17 31.20
C VAL A 41 4.02 -28.26 32.34
N ILE A 42 5.19 -28.52 32.92
CA ILE A 42 5.70 -27.78 34.06
C ILE A 42 6.82 -26.85 33.60
N LEU A 43 6.65 -25.55 33.79
CA LEU A 43 7.63 -24.52 33.44
C LEU A 43 8.21 -23.87 34.69
N ASN A 44 9.54 -23.83 34.77
CA ASN A 44 10.27 -23.10 35.81
C ASN A 44 10.65 -21.71 35.30
N ALA A 45 9.86 -20.70 35.67
CA ALA A 45 9.98 -19.33 35.16
C ALA A 45 10.64 -18.36 36.17
N GLY A 46 11.66 -18.82 36.91
CA GLY A 46 12.44 -18.00 37.85
C GLY A 46 11.70 -17.46 39.08
N ARG A 47 10.37 -17.45 39.10
CA ARG A 47 9.48 -17.03 40.21
C ARG A 47 8.64 -18.18 40.78
N GLY A 48 9.05 -19.43 40.54
CA GLY A 48 8.35 -20.65 40.97
C GLY A 48 7.92 -21.56 39.81
N GLU A 49 7.48 -22.77 40.17
CA GLU A 49 6.95 -23.79 39.27
C GLU A 49 5.54 -23.39 38.80
N ARG A 50 5.32 -23.33 37.48
CA ARG A 50 3.98 -23.13 36.91
C ARG A 50 3.57 -24.35 36.11
N ARG A 51 2.43 -24.93 36.48
CA ARG A 51 1.83 -26.06 35.77
C ARG A 51 0.83 -25.56 34.74
N TYR A 52 0.93 -26.06 33.52
CA TYR A 52 0.05 -25.78 32.41
C TYR A 52 -0.55 -27.08 31.91
N ARG A 53 -1.87 -27.12 31.76
CA ARG A 53 -2.55 -28.20 31.05
C ARG A 53 -2.67 -27.83 29.57
N VAL A 54 -2.05 -28.64 28.72
CA VAL A 54 -2.03 -28.46 27.26
C VAL A 54 -2.86 -29.56 26.63
N ALA A 55 -3.99 -29.20 26.02
CA ALA A 55 -4.83 -30.14 25.28
C ALA A 55 -4.52 -30.05 23.78
N ILE A 56 -4.11 -31.16 23.17
CA ILE A 56 -3.92 -31.28 21.73
C ILE A 56 -5.07 -32.11 21.16
N LYS A 57 -5.81 -31.51 20.23
CA LYS A 57 -6.95 -32.16 19.55
C LYS A 57 -6.78 -32.03 18.04
N HIS A 58 -6.97 -33.14 17.32
CA HIS A 58 -7.01 -33.15 15.87
C HIS A 58 -8.16 -32.26 15.40
N ALA A 59 -7.84 -31.32 14.52
CA ALA A 59 -8.81 -30.35 14.01
C ALA A 59 -9.17 -30.67 12.55
N ALA A 60 -8.18 -30.79 11.68
CA ALA A 60 -8.37 -31.08 10.27
C ALA A 60 -7.05 -31.53 9.62
N ASN A 61 -7.17 -32.18 8.45
CA ASN A 61 -6.05 -32.43 7.56
C ASN A 61 -5.91 -31.28 6.57
N VAL A 62 -4.69 -30.80 6.35
CA VAL A 62 -4.39 -29.77 5.34
C VAL A 62 -3.80 -30.48 4.13
N SER A 63 -4.58 -30.57 3.05
CA SER A 63 -4.11 -31.11 1.78
C SER A 63 -3.18 -30.10 1.08
N LEU A 64 -2.12 -30.62 0.47
CA LEU A 64 -1.21 -29.86 -0.40
C LEU A 64 -1.59 -30.01 -1.89
N ASP A 65 -2.65 -30.74 -2.22
CA ASP A 65 -3.00 -31.07 -3.61
C ASP A 65 -3.24 -29.82 -4.44
N GLN A 66 -3.99 -28.84 -3.91
CA GLN A 66 -4.21 -27.56 -4.60
C GLN A 66 -2.91 -26.80 -4.83
N LEU A 67 -1.97 -26.86 -3.88
CA LEU A 67 -0.66 -26.24 -4.04
C LEU A 67 0.16 -26.95 -5.12
N MET A 68 0.13 -28.28 -5.16
CA MET A 68 0.81 -29.07 -6.18
C MET A 68 0.19 -28.83 -7.57
N MET A 69 -1.14 -28.76 -7.67
CA MET A 69 -1.85 -28.41 -8.90
C MET A 69 -1.45 -27.02 -9.40
N LEU A 70 -1.43 -26.02 -8.50
CA LEU A 70 -1.01 -24.67 -8.82
C LEU A 70 0.46 -24.62 -9.31
N MET A 71 1.35 -25.36 -8.65
CA MET A 71 2.75 -25.49 -9.06
C MET A 71 2.92 -26.23 -10.39
N ALA A 72 1.98 -27.10 -10.75
CA ALA A 72 1.91 -27.74 -12.06
C ALA A 72 1.29 -26.83 -13.15
N GLY A 73 0.95 -25.57 -12.83
CA GLY A 73 0.36 -24.61 -13.76
C GLY A 73 -1.16 -24.77 -13.95
N MET A 74 -1.83 -25.56 -13.11
CA MET A 74 -3.29 -25.65 -13.13
C MET A 74 -3.91 -24.46 -12.41
N SER A 75 -4.98 -23.89 -12.99
CA SER A 75 -5.72 -22.81 -12.34
C SER A 75 -6.51 -23.36 -11.15
N THR A 76 -6.19 -22.85 -9.96
CA THR A 76 -6.90 -23.16 -8.70
C THR A 76 -7.07 -21.88 -7.89
N ASP A 77 -7.98 -21.90 -6.91
CA ASP A 77 -7.96 -20.90 -5.84
C ASP A 77 -6.59 -20.91 -5.13
N ILE A 78 -6.18 -19.76 -4.60
CA ILE A 78 -4.93 -19.64 -3.83
C ILE A 78 -5.02 -20.61 -2.62
N PRO A 79 -4.06 -21.54 -2.46
CA PRO A 79 -4.06 -22.55 -1.39
C PRO A 79 -3.64 -21.94 -0.05
N SER A 80 -4.44 -20.99 0.44
CA SER A 80 -4.14 -20.11 1.58
C SER A 80 -3.81 -20.88 2.86
N LYS A 81 -4.53 -21.97 3.15
CA LYS A 81 -4.26 -22.83 4.31
C LYS A 81 -2.90 -23.52 4.20
N ALA A 82 -2.56 -24.08 3.05
CA ALA A 82 -1.28 -24.75 2.84
C ALA A 82 -0.11 -23.76 2.97
N LEU A 83 -0.22 -22.60 2.30
CA LEU A 83 0.77 -21.52 2.41
C LEU A 83 0.93 -21.01 3.84
N GLN A 84 -0.17 -20.86 4.58
CA GLN A 84 -0.16 -20.46 5.98
C GLN A 84 0.57 -21.48 6.87
N VAL A 85 0.33 -22.78 6.68
CA VAL A 85 1.03 -23.82 7.42
C VAL A 85 2.52 -23.72 7.19
N LEU A 86 2.95 -23.59 5.94
CA LEU A 86 4.36 -23.52 5.61
C LEU A 86 5.02 -22.22 6.13
N ASP A 87 4.31 -21.09 6.09
CA ASP A 87 4.73 -19.84 6.75
C ASP A 87 4.93 -20.02 8.27
N ILE A 88 4.06 -20.79 8.91
CA ILE A 88 4.16 -21.11 10.35
C ILE A 88 5.38 -22.00 10.62
N VAL A 89 5.66 -22.98 9.77
CA VAL A 89 6.86 -23.83 9.88
C VAL A 89 8.12 -22.98 9.79
N LEU A 90 8.23 -22.11 8.78
CA LEU A 90 9.39 -21.21 8.61
C LEU A 90 9.55 -20.26 9.81
N ARG A 91 8.44 -19.71 10.31
CA ARG A 91 8.43 -18.89 11.54
C ARG A 91 8.95 -19.65 12.74
N ASP A 92 8.48 -20.88 12.94
CA ASP A 92 8.80 -21.69 14.11
C ASP A 92 10.29 -22.07 14.13
N ILE A 93 10.89 -22.29 12.97
CA ILE A 93 12.34 -22.46 12.80
C ILE A 93 13.09 -21.23 13.35
N VAL A 94 12.72 -20.03 12.90
CA VAL A 94 13.38 -18.77 13.32
C VAL A 94 13.24 -18.54 14.82
N LEU A 95 12.05 -18.76 15.39
CA LEU A 95 11.76 -18.43 16.79
C LEU A 95 12.24 -19.47 17.79
N ASN A 96 12.16 -20.76 17.45
CA ASN A 96 12.34 -21.83 18.43
C ASN A 96 13.59 -22.69 18.20
N GLU A 97 14.03 -22.90 16.96
CA GLU A 97 15.25 -23.68 16.65
C GLU A 97 16.50 -22.80 16.52
N ARG A 98 16.34 -21.57 16.03
CA ARG A 98 17.43 -20.58 15.86
C ARG A 98 17.34 -19.41 16.85
N ASN A 99 16.82 -19.65 18.05
CA ASN A 99 16.61 -18.64 19.09
C ASN A 99 17.92 -18.03 19.67
N SER A 100 19.10 -18.40 19.17
CA SER A 100 20.37 -17.78 19.60
C SER A 100 20.40 -16.27 19.37
N MET A 101 19.60 -15.77 18.43
CA MET A 101 19.47 -14.34 18.13
C MET A 101 18.39 -13.62 18.94
N GLY A 102 17.60 -14.32 19.78
CA GLY A 102 16.57 -13.69 20.60
C GLY A 102 15.51 -12.92 19.79
N TYR A 103 15.08 -13.48 18.66
CA TYR A 103 14.13 -12.82 17.77
C TYR A 103 12.78 -12.55 18.44
N VAL A 104 12.25 -11.36 18.20
CA VAL A 104 10.88 -10.97 18.55
C VAL A 104 10.06 -10.86 17.26
N ALA A 105 8.98 -11.63 17.18
CA ALA A 105 8.07 -11.57 16.04
C ALA A 105 7.03 -10.45 16.21
N ALA A 106 6.87 -9.61 15.17
CA ALA A 106 5.79 -8.64 15.05
C ALA A 106 5.17 -8.74 13.64
N GLY A 107 3.90 -9.16 13.58
CA GLY A 107 3.30 -9.53 12.29
C GLY A 107 4.11 -10.67 11.64
N ARG A 108 4.48 -10.53 10.37
CA ARG A 108 5.35 -11.46 9.60
C ARG A 108 6.84 -11.07 9.64
N SER A 109 7.22 -10.14 10.51
CA SER A 109 8.60 -9.68 10.64
C SER A 109 9.22 -10.15 11.96
N PHE A 110 10.54 -10.35 11.94
CA PHE A 110 11.35 -10.81 13.05
C PHE A 110 12.45 -9.79 13.33
N PHE A 111 12.53 -9.30 14.57
CA PHE A 111 13.46 -8.25 14.98
C PHE A 111 14.36 -8.72 16.11
N SER A 112 15.60 -8.25 16.14
CA SER A 112 16.50 -8.55 17.24
C SER A 112 17.56 -7.45 17.39
N PRO A 113 17.93 -7.10 18.65
CA PRO A 113 19.01 -6.16 18.91
C PRO A 113 20.40 -6.77 18.65
N LEU A 114 20.48 -8.07 18.34
CA LEU A 114 21.70 -8.80 18.03
C LEU A 114 22.00 -8.87 16.52
N ILE A 115 21.04 -8.50 15.67
CA ILE A 115 21.27 -8.42 14.21
C ILE A 115 22.28 -7.32 13.89
N ASP A 116 22.10 -6.16 14.53
CA ASP A 116 22.94 -4.97 14.37
C ASP A 116 22.75 -4.06 15.58
N GLN A 117 23.65 -3.10 15.77
CA GLN A 117 23.58 -2.16 16.88
C GLN A 117 22.25 -1.39 16.85
N PRO A 118 21.43 -1.45 17.92
CA PRO A 118 20.20 -0.67 18.00
C PRO A 118 20.45 0.82 17.86
N VAL A 119 19.65 1.49 17.01
CA VAL A 119 19.77 2.94 16.80
C VAL A 119 18.89 3.66 17.81
N ASN A 120 19.48 4.51 18.65
CA ASN A 120 18.71 5.28 19.62
C ASN A 120 17.86 6.36 18.93
N LEU A 121 16.54 6.29 19.11
CA LEU A 121 15.56 7.24 18.55
C LEU A 121 15.19 8.36 19.54
N ASN A 122 15.89 8.43 20.67
CA ASN A 122 15.65 9.28 21.84
C ASN A 122 14.44 8.84 22.68
N LYS A 123 14.29 9.44 23.86
CA LYS A 123 13.18 9.21 24.80
C LYS A 123 12.99 7.74 25.21
N GLY A 124 14.11 7.01 25.34
CA GLY A 124 14.09 5.59 25.72
C GLY A 124 13.53 4.65 24.65
N VAL A 125 13.54 5.07 23.38
CA VAL A 125 13.13 4.25 22.23
C VAL A 125 14.34 3.94 21.37
N GLN A 126 14.47 2.70 20.92
CA GLN A 126 15.52 2.24 20.01
C GLN A 126 14.90 1.59 18.77
N ALA A 127 15.50 1.79 17.60
CA ALA A 127 15.16 1.04 16.40
C ALA A 127 15.96 -0.26 16.36
N TRP A 128 15.27 -1.40 16.28
CA TRP A 128 15.88 -2.70 16.04
C TRP A 128 15.74 -3.07 14.57
N LYS A 129 16.79 -3.66 14.00
CA LYS A 129 16.73 -4.27 12.67
C LYS A 129 16.07 -5.64 12.74
N GLY A 130 15.56 -6.05 11.61
CA GLY A 130 14.83 -7.28 11.43
C GLY A 130 14.60 -7.60 9.96
N PHE A 131 13.85 -8.65 9.72
CA PHE A 131 13.45 -9.05 8.37
C PHE A 131 12.00 -9.50 8.36
N TYR A 132 11.30 -9.16 7.29
CA TYR A 132 10.04 -9.76 6.91
C TYR A 132 10.30 -11.12 6.26
N GLN A 133 9.39 -12.07 6.48
CA GLN A 133 9.39 -13.35 5.79
C GLN A 133 7.97 -13.74 5.38
N SER A 134 7.80 -14.19 4.14
CA SER A 134 6.59 -14.90 3.72
C SER A 134 6.87 -15.81 2.54
N MET A 135 6.23 -16.96 2.49
CA MET A 135 6.24 -17.82 1.32
C MET A 135 5.17 -17.42 0.31
N ARG A 136 5.51 -17.47 -0.98
CA ARG A 136 4.61 -17.17 -2.08
C ARG A 136 4.73 -18.20 -3.21
N PRO A 137 3.61 -18.62 -3.82
CA PRO A 137 3.65 -19.37 -5.06
C PRO A 137 4.07 -18.44 -6.20
N THR A 138 4.98 -18.91 -7.04
CA THR A 138 5.51 -18.19 -8.18
C THR A 138 5.66 -19.13 -9.38
N GLN A 139 5.86 -18.59 -10.58
CA GLN A 139 6.12 -19.42 -11.77
C GLN A 139 7.37 -20.29 -11.65
N ASN A 140 8.33 -19.92 -10.78
CA ASN A 140 9.50 -20.74 -10.44
C ASN A 140 9.23 -21.74 -9.28
N GLY A 141 7.98 -21.92 -8.89
CA GLY A 141 7.60 -22.72 -7.72
C GLY A 141 7.45 -21.86 -6.46
N LEU A 142 7.65 -22.46 -5.28
CA LEU A 142 7.53 -21.74 -4.01
C LEU A 142 8.78 -20.86 -3.76
N SER A 143 8.54 -19.57 -3.51
CA SER A 143 9.59 -18.61 -3.19
C SER A 143 9.41 -18.05 -1.77
N VAL A 144 10.49 -17.96 -1.02
CA VAL A 144 10.50 -17.27 0.28
C VAL A 144 10.92 -15.81 0.08
N VAL A 145 9.98 -14.89 0.26
CA VAL A 145 10.22 -13.44 0.18
C VAL A 145 10.80 -12.96 1.50
N ILE A 146 12.01 -12.40 1.45
CA ILE A 146 12.71 -11.82 2.59
C ILE A 146 13.03 -10.35 2.31
N ASP A 147 12.66 -9.46 3.23
CA ASP A 147 12.86 -8.01 3.09
C ASP A 147 13.33 -7.40 4.41
N MET A 148 14.36 -6.56 4.34
CA MET A 148 14.90 -5.90 5.54
C MET A 148 13.90 -4.89 6.09
N SER A 149 13.74 -4.89 7.40
CA SER A 149 12.85 -3.96 8.09
C SER A 149 13.47 -3.47 9.39
N SER A 150 13.04 -2.30 9.84
CA SER A 150 13.39 -1.76 11.15
C SER A 150 12.12 -1.27 11.83
N THR A 151 11.99 -1.52 13.13
CA THR A 151 10.84 -1.06 13.92
C THR A 151 11.30 -0.55 15.28
N PRO A 152 10.63 0.46 15.86
CA PRO A 152 10.95 0.93 17.20
C PRO A 152 10.57 -0.07 18.29
N PHE A 153 11.42 -0.20 19.29
CA PHE A 153 11.24 -0.94 20.55
C PHE A 153 11.57 -0.02 21.72
N ILE A 154 10.92 -0.25 22.87
CA ILE A 154 11.27 0.42 24.12
C ILE A 154 12.61 -0.15 24.61
N GLU A 155 13.54 0.75 24.94
CA GLU A 155 14.82 0.37 25.51
C GLU A 155 14.63 -0.29 26.89
N ALA A 156 15.31 -1.42 27.11
CA ALA A 156 15.30 -2.10 28.40
C ALA A 156 16.12 -1.30 29.43
N LEU A 157 15.47 -0.34 30.10
CA LEU A 157 16.07 0.51 31.14
C LEU A 157 15.33 0.35 32.48
N PRO A 158 16.01 0.61 33.61
CA PRO A 158 15.32 0.92 34.84
C PRO A 158 14.31 2.04 34.63
N LEU A 159 13.11 1.93 35.22
CA LEU A 159 12.02 2.89 35.05
C LEU A 159 12.48 4.34 35.30
N ILE A 160 13.32 4.54 36.31
CA ILE A 160 13.85 5.86 36.65
C ILE A 160 14.72 6.45 35.52
N ASP A 161 15.49 5.62 34.81
CA ASP A 161 16.37 6.07 33.72
C ASP A 161 15.59 6.26 32.42
N PHE A 162 14.54 5.44 32.20
CA PHE A 162 13.56 5.71 31.15
C PHE A 162 12.88 7.07 31.37
N ILE A 163 12.40 7.36 32.59
CA ILE A 163 11.80 8.64 32.96
C ILE A 163 12.79 9.79 32.73
N LYS A 164 14.06 9.66 33.16
CA LYS A 164 15.10 10.67 32.90
C LYS A 164 15.31 10.92 31.40
N LYS A 165 15.31 9.87 30.56
CA LYS A 165 15.44 10.00 29.11
C LYS A 165 14.22 10.64 28.46
N VAL A 166 13.01 10.38 28.96
CA VAL A 166 11.77 11.04 28.49
C VAL A 166 11.75 12.52 28.87
N LEU A 167 12.31 12.88 30.04
CA LEU A 167 12.37 14.25 30.58
C LEU A 167 13.56 15.09 30.07
N ASN A 168 14.25 14.65 29.00
CA ASN A 168 15.29 15.39 28.25
C ASN A 168 16.56 15.78 29.06
N LYS A 169 17.46 14.81 29.28
CA LYS A 169 18.89 15.09 29.40
C LYS A 169 19.70 14.21 28.44
N GLU A 170 20.53 14.87 27.63
CA GLU A 170 21.63 14.38 26.78
C GLU A 170 21.37 14.00 25.29
N PRO A 171 22.39 14.22 24.41
CA PRO A 171 22.26 14.33 22.96
C PRO A 171 22.65 13.07 22.14
N ARG A 172 22.43 13.17 20.83
CA ARG A 172 22.53 12.14 19.79
C ARG A 172 23.96 11.73 19.41
N SER A 173 24.12 10.50 18.92
CA SER A 173 25.29 10.05 18.13
C SER A 173 24.89 9.28 16.85
N ASN A 174 25.87 9.17 15.95
CA ASN A 174 25.78 8.97 14.49
C ASN A 174 25.72 7.51 13.99
N ASN A 175 25.47 7.43 12.68
CA ASN A 175 25.33 6.29 11.76
C ASN A 175 26.28 5.08 11.95
N THR A 176 25.72 3.90 11.66
CA THR A 176 26.43 2.62 11.42
C THR A 176 26.08 2.02 10.06
N THR A 177 27.07 1.39 9.43
CA THR A 177 26.99 0.55 8.22
C THR A 177 26.35 -0.81 8.54
N GLY A 178 25.47 -1.29 7.65
CA GLY A 178 24.54 -2.38 7.96
C GLY A 178 24.82 -3.73 7.30
N MET A 179 24.27 -4.79 7.90
CA MET A 179 24.16 -6.13 7.32
C MET A 179 23.14 -6.22 6.16
N ASP A 180 23.44 -7.04 5.17
CA ASP A 180 22.64 -7.30 3.96
C ASP A 180 21.80 -8.60 4.08
N PHE A 181 20.71 -8.71 3.30
CA PHE A 181 19.74 -9.81 3.35
C PHE A 181 20.36 -11.19 3.09
N VAL A 182 21.41 -11.27 2.25
CA VAL A 182 22.14 -12.52 1.97
C VAL A 182 22.73 -13.11 3.25
N MET A 183 23.23 -12.26 4.16
CA MET A 183 23.80 -12.72 5.43
C MET A 183 22.73 -13.28 6.38
N ILE A 184 21.48 -12.81 6.29
CA ILE A 184 20.37 -13.34 7.12
C ILE A 184 19.93 -14.72 6.64
N VAL A 185 19.76 -14.92 5.33
CA VAL A 185 19.42 -16.25 4.78
C VAL A 185 20.51 -17.26 5.13
N GLY A 186 21.78 -16.87 4.93
CA GLY A 186 22.93 -17.71 5.28
C GLY A 186 23.01 -18.04 6.78
N ARG A 187 22.60 -17.13 7.67
CA ARG A 187 22.61 -17.34 9.12
C ARG A 187 21.43 -18.16 9.64
N ASN A 188 20.25 -18.02 9.05
CA ASN A 188 19.08 -18.82 9.44
C ASN A 188 19.28 -20.31 9.12
N GLN A 189 20.12 -20.62 8.12
CA GLN A 189 20.51 -21.98 7.76
C GLN A 189 19.31 -22.93 7.68
N TYR A 190 18.25 -22.54 6.95
CA TYR A 190 16.96 -23.24 6.93
C TYR A 190 17.14 -24.76 6.69
N ASN A 191 17.97 -25.14 5.72
CA ASN A 191 18.12 -26.54 5.28
C ASN A 191 18.81 -27.45 6.30
N SER A 192 19.52 -26.90 7.29
CA SER A 192 20.17 -27.71 8.32
C SER A 192 19.29 -27.92 9.56
N THR A 193 18.05 -27.43 9.56
CA THR A 193 17.14 -27.50 10.71
C THR A 193 16.28 -28.76 10.72
N ASP A 194 16.00 -29.29 11.91
CA ASP A 194 15.25 -30.53 12.07
C ASP A 194 13.79 -30.38 11.61
N ARG A 195 13.15 -29.22 11.85
CA ARG A 195 11.81 -28.93 11.30
C ARG A 195 11.79 -28.82 9.79
N ALA A 196 12.79 -28.21 9.15
CA ALA A 196 12.82 -28.17 7.69
C ALA A 196 12.88 -29.59 7.11
N LYS A 197 13.71 -30.47 7.70
CA LYS A 197 13.80 -31.89 7.32
C LYS A 197 12.49 -32.64 7.57
N GLU A 198 11.87 -32.44 8.73
CA GLU A 198 10.58 -33.06 9.10
C GLU A 198 9.49 -32.72 8.07
N PHE A 199 9.41 -31.46 7.65
CA PHE A 199 8.41 -30.99 6.69
C PHE A 199 8.87 -31.11 5.22
N GLY A 200 10.06 -31.65 4.95
CA GLY A 200 10.59 -31.80 3.60
C GLY A 200 10.84 -30.47 2.86
N ILE A 201 11.22 -29.42 3.60
CA ILE A 201 11.45 -28.07 3.08
C ILE A 201 12.93 -27.84 2.84
N GLU A 202 13.27 -27.43 1.62
CA GLU A 202 14.59 -26.91 1.25
C GLU A 202 14.45 -25.49 0.68
N VAL A 203 15.34 -24.60 1.11
CA VAL A 203 15.38 -23.18 0.76
C VAL A 203 16.73 -22.88 0.11
N ASP A 204 16.71 -22.38 -1.12
CA ASP A 204 17.91 -21.85 -1.77
C ASP A 204 18.44 -20.64 -0.99
N ASN A 205 19.76 -20.60 -0.80
CA ASN A 205 20.42 -19.50 -0.09
C ASN A 205 20.77 -18.31 -1.01
N ARG A 206 20.50 -18.42 -2.32
CA ARG A 206 20.72 -17.35 -3.30
C ARG A 206 19.41 -16.65 -3.68
N PRO A 207 19.46 -15.33 -3.95
CA PRO A 207 18.30 -14.63 -4.50
C PRO A 207 17.94 -15.15 -5.89
N THR A 208 16.64 -15.20 -6.19
CA THR A 208 16.13 -15.57 -7.51
C THR A 208 16.60 -14.55 -8.56
N SER A 209 17.32 -15.03 -9.58
CA SER A 209 17.60 -14.24 -10.78
C SER A 209 16.36 -14.18 -11.66
N VAL A 210 15.98 -12.99 -12.08
CA VAL A 210 14.83 -12.76 -12.94
C VAL A 210 15.23 -11.94 -14.15
N GLU A 211 14.67 -12.28 -15.32
CA GLU A 211 14.80 -11.43 -16.49
C GLU A 211 13.82 -10.27 -16.36
N ALA A 212 14.33 -9.05 -16.57
CA ALA A 212 13.53 -7.83 -16.53
C ALA A 212 13.64 -7.10 -17.86
N ARG A 213 12.55 -6.46 -18.28
CA ARG A 213 12.50 -5.66 -19.51
C ARG A 213 12.48 -4.19 -19.16
N LEU A 214 13.28 -3.39 -19.85
CA LEU A 214 13.30 -1.94 -19.70
C LEU A 214 12.55 -1.29 -20.87
N ARG A 215 11.55 -0.46 -20.55
CA ARG A 215 10.82 0.33 -21.56
C ARG A 215 11.44 1.73 -21.67
N TYR A 216 11.99 2.06 -22.84
CA TYR A 216 12.59 3.37 -23.15
C TYR A 216 11.76 4.13 -24.20
N TYR A 217 11.81 5.46 -24.16
CA TYR A 217 11.25 6.34 -25.21
C TYR A 217 12.39 7.20 -25.80
N GLY A 218 12.54 7.16 -27.13
CA GLY A 218 13.63 7.80 -27.90
C GLY A 218 13.58 9.34 -27.92
N THR A 219 14.64 9.94 -28.46
CA THR A 219 14.94 11.39 -28.47
C THR A 219 14.00 12.22 -29.36
N GLY A 220 13.71 13.46 -28.94
CA GLY A 220 12.82 14.40 -29.63
C GLY A 220 13.17 15.86 -29.36
N SER A 221 12.61 16.77 -30.16
CA SER A 221 12.88 18.22 -30.23
C SER A 221 12.46 19.03 -29.00
N GLU A 222 12.82 20.33 -28.91
CA GLU A 222 12.66 21.20 -27.73
C GLU A 222 11.23 21.35 -27.14
N SER A 223 10.17 21.17 -27.95
CA SER A 223 8.76 21.18 -27.50
C SER A 223 8.26 19.83 -26.96
N LEU A 224 9.00 18.75 -27.23
CA LEU A 224 8.70 17.38 -26.82
C LEU A 224 9.60 16.98 -25.66
N CYS A 225 9.02 16.69 -24.50
CA CYS A 225 9.80 16.18 -23.36
C CYS A 225 10.00 14.67 -23.49
N CYS A 226 11.25 14.24 -23.68
CA CYS A 226 11.64 12.85 -23.51
C CYS A 226 12.17 12.67 -22.08
N PRO A 227 11.49 11.89 -21.21
CA PRO A 227 11.92 11.75 -19.83
C PRO A 227 13.25 10.99 -19.73
N GLU A 228 14.26 11.58 -19.11
CA GLU A 228 15.51 10.91 -18.78
C GLU A 228 15.39 10.27 -17.38
N VAL A 229 15.50 8.95 -17.31
CA VAL A 229 15.36 8.19 -16.05
C VAL A 229 14.07 8.60 -15.32
N GLY A 230 12.96 8.68 -16.06
CA GLY A 230 11.64 9.02 -15.52
C GLY A 230 11.48 10.48 -15.01
N LYS A 231 12.35 11.41 -15.39
CA LYS A 231 12.29 12.83 -15.00
C LYS A 231 12.33 13.76 -16.21
N TRP A 232 11.67 14.91 -16.12
CA TRP A 232 11.79 16.02 -17.06
C TRP A 232 11.61 17.36 -16.34
N ASN A 233 11.73 18.50 -17.04
CA ASN A 233 11.52 19.83 -16.48
C ASN A 233 10.69 20.74 -17.42
N MET A 234 10.09 21.77 -16.84
CA MET A 234 9.31 22.80 -17.56
C MET A 234 10.14 24.02 -17.98
N GLN A 235 11.48 23.95 -17.97
CA GLN A 235 12.29 25.09 -18.39
C GLN A 235 12.04 25.36 -19.89
N ARG A 236 11.71 26.63 -20.20
CA ARG A 236 11.36 27.10 -21.55
C ARG A 236 10.11 26.42 -22.15
N LYS A 237 9.14 26.02 -21.30
CA LYS A 237 7.90 25.36 -21.72
C LYS A 237 6.68 26.03 -21.10
N ASP A 238 5.64 26.20 -21.89
CA ASP A 238 4.39 26.80 -21.46
C ASP A 238 3.32 25.74 -21.16
N MET A 239 2.49 26.01 -20.16
CA MET A 239 1.29 25.24 -19.85
C MET A 239 0.10 25.86 -20.58
N SER A 240 -0.95 25.08 -20.86
CA SER A 240 -2.21 25.64 -21.35
C SER A 240 -2.76 26.68 -20.33
N PRO A 241 -2.82 27.98 -20.68
CA PRO A 241 -3.07 29.01 -19.69
C PRO A 241 -4.56 29.13 -19.38
N LEU A 242 -4.94 29.05 -18.10
CA LEU A 242 -6.18 29.65 -17.61
C LEU A 242 -5.85 30.99 -16.93
N ARG A 243 -6.47 32.07 -17.41
CA ARG A 243 -6.40 33.39 -16.75
C ARG A 243 -7.38 33.40 -15.58
N LEU A 244 -6.86 33.42 -14.36
CA LEU A 244 -7.65 33.63 -13.14
C LEU A 244 -6.94 34.63 -12.23
N PRO A 245 -7.68 35.45 -11.46
CA PRO A 245 -7.09 36.30 -10.45
C PRO A 245 -6.55 35.43 -9.30
N ILE A 246 -5.22 35.34 -9.19
CA ILE A 246 -4.54 34.68 -8.06
C ILE A 246 -4.41 35.71 -6.93
N TYR A 247 -5.12 35.48 -5.83
CA TYR A 247 -4.95 36.26 -4.61
C TYR A 247 -3.94 35.57 -3.69
N CYS A 248 -2.86 36.27 -3.33
CA CYS A 248 -1.85 35.81 -2.37
C CYS A 248 -1.94 36.66 -1.10
N THR A 249 -1.95 36.02 0.07
CA THR A 249 -2.08 36.72 1.36
C THR A 249 -1.44 35.89 2.47
N SER A 250 -0.74 36.54 3.42
CA SER A 250 -0.19 35.88 4.60
C SER A 250 -1.28 35.61 5.65
N PRO A 251 -1.11 34.66 6.59
CA PRO A 251 -2.09 34.44 7.66
C PRO A 251 -2.47 35.71 8.44
N GLN A 252 -1.52 36.62 8.68
CA GLN A 252 -1.80 37.91 9.34
C GLN A 252 -2.57 38.90 8.44
N GLN A 253 -2.36 38.85 7.12
CA GLN A 253 -3.11 39.69 6.15
C GLN A 253 -4.50 39.12 5.82
N LEU A 254 -4.68 37.80 5.95
CA LEU A 254 -5.97 37.10 5.85
C LEU A 254 -6.95 37.63 6.92
N GLU A 255 -6.47 37.94 8.13
CA GLU A 255 -7.31 38.49 9.21
C GLU A 255 -7.91 39.87 8.92
N VAL A 256 -7.36 40.61 7.96
CA VAL A 256 -7.86 41.93 7.59
C VAL A 256 -8.72 41.87 6.32
N LYS A 257 -8.34 41.05 5.32
CA LYS A 257 -8.95 41.05 3.96
C LYS A 257 -9.92 39.91 3.65
N LEU A 258 -10.16 38.97 4.56
CA LEU A 258 -11.20 37.97 4.37
C LEU A 258 -12.59 38.65 4.39
N PRO A 259 -13.51 38.32 3.46
CA PRO A 259 -14.92 38.65 3.63
C PRO A 259 -15.39 38.15 5.01
N ASP A 260 -16.27 38.89 5.69
CA ASP A 260 -16.69 38.59 7.07
C ASP A 260 -17.20 37.15 7.26
N PHE A 261 -17.76 36.55 6.20
CA PHE A 261 -18.20 35.16 6.22
C PHE A 261 -17.07 34.13 6.39
N VAL A 262 -15.85 34.40 5.86
CA VAL A 262 -14.71 33.49 6.00
C VAL A 262 -14.05 33.61 7.37
N LYS A 263 -14.02 34.83 7.93
CA LYS A 263 -13.57 35.05 9.32
C LYS A 263 -14.53 34.35 10.29
N GLN A 264 -15.83 34.54 10.11
CA GLN A 264 -16.85 33.83 10.90
C GLN A 264 -16.75 32.30 10.74
N ALA A 265 -16.46 31.77 9.55
CA ALA A 265 -16.27 30.34 9.34
C ALA A 265 -15.00 29.78 10.00
N ARG A 266 -13.87 30.51 9.93
CA ARG A 266 -12.61 30.16 10.60
C ARG A 266 -12.77 30.13 12.12
N ASP A 267 -13.36 31.19 12.67
CA ASP A 267 -13.46 31.40 14.11
C ASP A 267 -14.55 30.50 14.75
N ARG A 268 -15.61 30.15 14.00
CA ARG A 268 -16.65 29.17 14.45
C ARG A 268 -16.18 27.72 14.45
N LEU A 269 -15.13 27.36 13.70
CA LEU A 269 -14.75 25.95 13.51
C LEU A 269 -13.44 25.53 14.17
N GLY A 270 -12.67 26.44 14.78
CA GLY A 270 -11.35 26.11 15.36
C GLY A 270 -10.44 25.32 14.39
N GLY A 271 -10.67 25.46 13.07
CA GLY A 271 -10.70 24.29 12.19
C GLY A 271 -9.90 24.42 10.89
N ASN A 272 -9.60 23.25 10.33
CA ASN A 272 -8.78 23.02 9.15
C ASN A 272 -9.16 23.91 7.95
N PHE A 273 -8.26 24.81 7.52
CA PHE A 273 -8.45 25.74 6.39
C PHE A 273 -8.96 25.05 5.11
N LYS A 274 -8.51 23.83 4.82
CA LYS A 274 -8.96 23.09 3.63
C LYS A 274 -10.41 22.65 3.74
N LYS A 275 -10.87 22.25 4.92
CA LYS A 275 -12.27 21.89 5.16
C LYS A 275 -13.16 23.09 4.82
N VAL A 276 -12.90 24.23 5.44
CA VAL A 276 -13.69 25.46 5.23
C VAL A 276 -13.75 25.85 3.74
N CYS A 277 -12.60 25.90 3.07
CA CYS A 277 -12.56 26.23 1.65
C CYS A 277 -13.32 25.22 0.79
N ASP A 278 -13.13 23.92 1.03
CA ASP A 278 -13.63 22.86 0.14
C ASP A 278 -15.13 22.56 0.39
N THR A 279 -15.60 22.61 1.64
CA THR A 279 -16.95 22.14 2.04
C THR A 279 -17.93 23.25 2.39
N ASP A 280 -17.44 24.40 2.88
CA ASP A 280 -18.31 25.44 3.41
C ASP A 280 -18.47 26.60 2.42
N ILE A 281 -17.40 26.92 1.69
CA ILE A 281 -17.31 28.11 0.83
C ILE A 281 -17.23 27.78 -0.66
N GLY A 282 -16.55 26.71 -1.05
CA GLY A 282 -16.32 26.38 -2.46
C GLY A 282 -15.18 27.17 -3.10
N LEU A 283 -14.16 27.52 -2.31
CA LEU A 283 -13.02 28.30 -2.76
C LEU A 283 -11.80 27.41 -3.08
N MET A 284 -11.34 27.44 -4.33
CA MET A 284 -10.11 26.74 -4.71
C MET A 284 -8.90 27.35 -4.00
N SER A 285 -8.11 26.53 -3.31
CA SER A 285 -7.00 27.03 -2.48
C SER A 285 -5.66 26.29 -2.67
N GLN A 286 -4.56 27.03 -2.56
CA GLN A 286 -3.18 26.51 -2.58
C GLN A 286 -2.42 27.03 -1.35
N CYS A 287 -1.91 26.10 -0.53
CA CYS A 287 -1.15 26.44 0.66
C CYS A 287 0.35 26.30 0.39
N CYS A 288 1.15 27.21 0.95
CA CYS A 288 2.61 27.19 0.88
C CYS A 288 3.18 27.35 2.29
N GLN A 289 4.22 26.60 2.64
CA GLN A 289 4.92 26.79 3.91
C GLN A 289 5.70 28.11 3.87
N GLU A 290 5.67 28.87 4.95
CA GLU A 290 6.34 30.18 5.05
C GLU A 290 7.81 30.12 4.62
N LYS A 291 8.56 29.11 5.08
CA LYS A 291 9.96 28.91 4.68
C LYS A 291 10.19 28.86 3.16
N ASN A 292 9.21 28.34 2.40
CA ASN A 292 9.29 28.23 0.93
C ASN A 292 8.92 29.56 0.24
N VAL A 293 8.17 30.42 0.92
CA VAL A 293 7.87 31.79 0.49
C VAL A 293 9.04 32.71 0.80
N SER A 294 9.66 32.57 1.99
CA SER A 294 10.83 33.35 2.37
C SER A 294 12.07 33.00 1.56
N LYS A 295 12.26 31.71 1.23
CA LYS A 295 13.36 31.22 0.38
C LYS A 295 12.80 30.73 -0.96
N MET A 296 12.54 31.68 -1.85
CA MET A 296 11.98 31.43 -3.18
C MET A 296 12.98 30.70 -4.08
N ASN A 297 12.81 29.39 -4.21
CA ASN A 297 13.53 28.57 -5.19
C ASN A 297 12.66 28.39 -6.44
N SER A 298 13.22 28.67 -7.62
CA SER A 298 12.55 28.49 -8.92
C SER A 298 11.95 27.09 -9.11
N SER A 299 12.63 26.03 -8.63
CA SER A 299 12.11 24.65 -8.69
C SER A 299 10.88 24.45 -7.80
N THR A 300 10.87 25.05 -6.61
CA THR A 300 9.72 25.02 -5.69
C THR A 300 8.54 25.77 -6.28
N LEU A 301 8.77 26.97 -6.84
CA LEU A 301 7.74 27.78 -7.48
C LEU A 301 7.14 27.08 -8.70
N ALA A 302 7.97 26.45 -9.54
CA ALA A 302 7.49 25.66 -10.67
C ALA A 302 6.55 24.52 -10.22
N ASN A 303 6.91 23.77 -9.18
CA ASN A 303 6.05 22.71 -8.64
C ASN A 303 4.74 23.24 -8.02
N ILE A 304 4.78 24.43 -7.41
CA ILE A 304 3.57 25.11 -6.93
C ILE A 304 2.68 25.50 -8.11
N ALA A 305 3.25 26.07 -9.17
CA ALA A 305 2.53 26.46 -10.38
C ALA A 305 1.85 25.26 -11.06
N LEU A 306 2.51 24.10 -11.13
CA LEU A 306 1.91 22.84 -11.61
C LEU A 306 0.63 22.48 -10.84
N LYS A 307 0.65 22.58 -9.52
CA LYS A 307 -0.52 22.29 -8.67
C LYS A 307 -1.64 23.30 -8.87
N ILE A 308 -1.31 24.59 -8.98
CA ILE A 308 -2.29 25.66 -9.23
C ILE A 308 -2.98 25.43 -10.57
N ASN A 309 -2.21 25.21 -11.64
CA ASN A 309 -2.75 25.02 -12.97
C ASN A 309 -3.67 23.79 -13.05
N ALA A 310 -3.28 22.66 -12.43
CA ALA A 310 -4.12 21.47 -12.36
C ALA A 310 -5.45 21.72 -11.62
N LYS A 311 -5.40 22.44 -10.50
CA LYS A 311 -6.58 22.78 -9.68
C LYS A 311 -7.60 23.59 -10.44
N VAL A 312 -7.15 24.57 -11.21
CA VAL A 312 -8.04 25.45 -11.99
C VAL A 312 -8.47 24.84 -13.32
N GLY A 313 -8.13 23.57 -13.57
CA GLY A 313 -8.56 22.83 -14.75
C GLY A 313 -7.67 23.00 -15.99
N GLY A 314 -6.46 23.56 -15.83
CA GLY A 314 -5.43 23.60 -16.86
C GLY A 314 -4.77 22.23 -17.08
N ARG A 315 -4.05 22.09 -18.20
CA ARG A 315 -3.23 20.91 -18.54
C ARG A 315 -1.74 21.29 -18.48
N ASN A 316 -0.98 20.54 -17.69
CA ASN A 316 0.47 20.75 -17.52
C ASN A 316 1.27 20.00 -18.59
N THR A 317 0.96 18.73 -18.76
CA THR A 317 1.63 17.81 -19.68
C THR A 317 0.58 16.87 -20.28
N VAL A 318 0.79 16.50 -21.54
CA VAL A 318 0.01 15.50 -22.26
C VAL A 318 0.98 14.51 -22.91
N LEU A 319 0.52 13.29 -23.17
CA LEU A 319 1.26 12.35 -24.00
C LEU A 319 1.20 12.84 -25.45
N HIS A 320 2.34 12.83 -26.14
CA HIS A 320 2.50 13.48 -27.45
C HIS A 320 1.50 13.01 -28.51
N ASP A 321 1.39 11.70 -28.73
CA ASP A 321 0.33 11.12 -29.58
C ASP A 321 -0.40 10.02 -28.79
N PRO A 322 -1.62 10.31 -28.28
CA PRO A 322 -2.43 9.32 -27.59
C PRO A 322 -2.70 8.05 -28.40
N ARG A 323 -2.71 8.09 -29.74
CA ARG A 323 -2.92 6.89 -30.58
C ARG A 323 -1.76 5.92 -30.50
N ILE A 324 -0.54 6.43 -30.26
CA ILE A 324 0.67 5.63 -30.08
C ILE A 324 0.88 5.29 -28.60
N SER A 325 0.72 6.28 -27.73
CA SER A 325 1.00 6.12 -26.29
C SER A 325 -0.11 5.38 -25.56
N LEU A 326 -1.35 5.47 -26.02
CA LEU A 326 -2.53 4.86 -25.39
C LEU A 326 -3.47 4.26 -26.47
N PRO A 327 -3.02 3.31 -27.29
CA PRO A 327 -3.76 2.84 -28.47
C PRO A 327 -5.16 2.32 -28.13
N VAL A 328 -5.28 1.52 -27.05
CA VAL A 328 -6.58 0.99 -26.60
C VAL A 328 -7.51 2.11 -26.12
N VAL A 329 -6.97 3.10 -25.41
CA VAL A 329 -7.72 4.25 -24.90
C VAL A 329 -8.14 5.17 -26.04
N SER A 330 -7.30 5.39 -27.04
CA SER A 330 -7.56 6.36 -28.12
C SER A 330 -8.47 5.82 -29.22
N ASN A 331 -8.50 4.51 -29.42
CA ASN A 331 -9.35 3.88 -30.46
C ASN A 331 -10.83 3.81 -30.07
N LYS A 332 -11.13 3.69 -28.77
CA LYS A 332 -12.50 3.64 -28.24
C LYS A 332 -12.62 4.62 -27.10
N THR A 333 -13.75 5.32 -26.99
CA THR A 333 -13.95 6.27 -25.89
C THR A 333 -13.86 5.54 -24.55
N THR A 334 -12.83 5.83 -23.78
CA THR A 334 -12.44 5.06 -22.59
C THR A 334 -12.41 5.95 -21.37
N ILE A 335 -13.05 5.51 -20.30
CA ILE A 335 -12.95 6.14 -18.98
C ILE A 335 -12.00 5.32 -18.11
N ILE A 336 -11.12 5.99 -17.37
CA ILE A 336 -10.15 5.33 -16.48
C ILE A 336 -10.45 5.72 -15.04
N PHE A 337 -10.64 4.72 -14.20
CA PHE A 337 -10.92 4.87 -12.78
C PHE A 337 -9.69 4.58 -11.93
N GLY A 338 -9.61 5.25 -10.78
CA GLY A 338 -8.70 4.94 -9.69
C GLY A 338 -9.48 4.88 -8.39
N ALA A 339 -9.20 3.91 -7.53
CA ALA A 339 -9.86 3.81 -6.23
C ALA A 339 -8.88 3.44 -5.11
N ASP A 340 -9.10 3.99 -3.92
CA ASP A 340 -8.30 3.74 -2.72
C ASP A 340 -9.21 3.71 -1.49
N VAL A 341 -8.80 2.94 -0.49
CA VAL A 341 -9.42 2.95 0.84
C VAL A 341 -8.35 3.26 1.87
N THR A 342 -8.56 4.34 2.62
CA THR A 342 -7.67 4.72 3.72
C THR A 342 -8.33 4.39 5.05
N HIS A 343 -7.68 3.56 5.86
CA HIS A 343 -8.06 3.25 7.24
C HIS A 343 -7.56 4.30 8.24
N PRO A 344 -8.16 4.38 9.44
CA PRO A 344 -7.65 5.20 10.53
C PRO A 344 -6.31 4.66 11.09
N ALA A 345 -5.70 5.44 11.99
CA ALA A 345 -4.46 5.05 12.64
C ALA A 345 -4.60 3.72 13.42
N ALA A 346 -3.49 3.02 13.65
CA ALA A 346 -3.51 1.70 14.31
C ALA A 346 -4.12 1.70 15.71
N LEU A 347 -4.07 2.84 16.42
CA LEU A 347 -4.57 3.02 17.79
C LEU A 347 -5.98 3.64 17.83
N ASP A 348 -6.56 3.93 16.67
CA ASP A 348 -7.90 4.49 16.56
C ASP A 348 -8.86 3.37 16.19
N ASP A 349 -9.70 2.97 17.15
CA ASP A 349 -10.65 1.88 17.02
C ASP A 349 -12.04 2.33 16.56
N ASN A 350 -12.25 3.65 16.43
CA ASN A 350 -13.58 4.22 16.21
C ASN A 350 -13.71 4.92 14.85
N ALA A 351 -12.64 5.52 14.33
CA ALA A 351 -12.76 6.32 13.12
C ALA A 351 -13.13 5.44 11.89
N PRO A 352 -13.94 5.98 10.97
CA PRO A 352 -14.37 5.23 9.80
C PRO A 352 -13.22 5.05 8.79
N SER A 353 -13.35 4.05 7.92
CA SER A 353 -12.54 4.01 6.70
C SER A 353 -13.12 5.00 5.69
N ILE A 354 -12.26 5.53 4.81
CA ILE A 354 -12.69 6.46 3.76
C ILE A 354 -12.36 5.81 2.42
N ALA A 355 -13.39 5.54 1.63
CA ALA A 355 -13.26 5.14 0.24
C ALA A 355 -13.23 6.37 -0.65
N SER A 356 -12.38 6.34 -1.66
CA SER A 356 -12.33 7.34 -2.72
C SER A 356 -12.31 6.66 -4.08
N VAL A 357 -13.05 7.23 -5.03
CA VAL A 357 -13.03 6.82 -6.43
C VAL A 357 -12.85 8.07 -7.28
N VAL A 358 -11.87 8.05 -8.17
CA VAL A 358 -11.62 9.07 -9.16
C VAL A 358 -11.83 8.50 -10.55
N ALA A 359 -12.21 9.33 -11.50
CA ALA A 359 -12.29 8.96 -12.90
C ALA A 359 -11.79 10.07 -13.80
N THR A 360 -11.27 9.72 -14.97
CA THR A 360 -10.94 10.70 -16.01
C THR A 360 -12.18 11.49 -16.41
N LEU A 361 -11.99 12.78 -16.71
CA LEU A 361 -13.01 13.66 -17.27
C LEU A 361 -12.74 14.02 -18.73
N ASP A 362 -11.49 13.84 -19.17
CA ASP A 362 -11.05 14.14 -20.52
C ASP A 362 -10.54 12.91 -21.27
N TRP A 363 -10.82 12.90 -22.56
CA TRP A 363 -10.44 11.87 -23.51
C TRP A 363 -10.11 12.55 -24.85
N PRO A 364 -9.04 12.15 -25.55
CA PRO A 364 -8.13 11.03 -25.25
C PRO A 364 -6.92 11.40 -24.37
N GLU A 365 -6.81 12.63 -23.86
CA GLU A 365 -5.56 13.09 -23.21
C GLU A 365 -5.34 12.57 -21.78
N VAL A 366 -6.39 12.16 -21.06
CA VAL A 366 -6.30 11.50 -19.73
C VAL A 366 -5.53 12.35 -18.71
N THR A 367 -5.84 13.65 -18.63
CA THR A 367 -5.12 14.61 -17.75
C THR A 367 -5.96 15.18 -16.62
N LYS A 368 -7.29 15.14 -16.75
CA LYS A 368 -8.25 15.72 -15.81
C LYS A 368 -9.04 14.61 -15.14
N TYR A 369 -9.23 14.73 -13.84
CA TYR A 369 -9.96 13.76 -13.05
C TYR A 369 -11.05 14.43 -12.22
N ASN A 370 -12.17 13.74 -12.07
CA ASN A 370 -13.16 14.00 -11.03
C ASN A 370 -12.98 12.99 -9.92
N GLY A 371 -13.41 13.34 -8.71
CA GLY A 371 -13.27 12.48 -7.55
C GLY A 371 -14.45 12.54 -6.60
N LEU A 372 -14.83 11.39 -6.07
CA LEU A 372 -15.83 11.22 -5.04
C LEU A 372 -15.21 10.48 -3.85
N TYR A 373 -15.75 10.70 -2.65
CA TYR A 373 -15.39 9.97 -1.44
C TYR A 373 -16.62 9.63 -0.62
N ARG A 374 -16.52 8.57 0.17
CA ARG A 374 -17.57 8.08 1.08
C ARG A 374 -16.93 7.56 2.37
N THR A 375 -17.65 7.70 3.47
CA THR A 375 -17.32 6.99 4.72
C THR A 375 -17.88 5.59 4.66
N GLN A 376 -17.14 4.66 5.24
CA GLN A 376 -17.62 3.30 5.47
C GLN A 376 -17.22 2.84 6.86
N GLY A 377 -17.68 1.64 7.23
CA GLY A 377 -17.41 1.06 8.54
C GLY A 377 -15.92 1.04 8.92
N HIS A 378 -15.67 0.88 10.21
CA HIS A 378 -14.31 0.79 10.75
C HIS A 378 -13.54 -0.35 10.07
N ARG A 379 -12.37 -0.04 9.48
CA ARG A 379 -11.47 -0.99 8.80
C ARG A 379 -12.12 -1.87 7.72
N VAL A 380 -13.19 -1.42 7.09
CA VAL A 380 -13.75 -2.07 5.89
C VAL A 380 -12.86 -1.72 4.70
N GLU A 381 -12.39 -2.72 3.94
CA GLU A 381 -11.56 -2.52 2.74
C GLU A 381 -12.40 -2.51 1.45
N ILE A 382 -13.51 -3.25 1.40
CA ILE A 382 -14.39 -3.27 0.23
C ILE A 382 -15.18 -1.97 0.15
N ILE A 383 -15.27 -1.38 -1.03
CA ILE A 383 -15.99 -0.11 -1.23
C ILE A 383 -17.49 -0.39 -1.37
N ASN A 384 -18.25 -0.09 -0.32
CA ASN A 384 -19.68 -0.39 -0.27
C ASN A 384 -20.49 0.44 -1.29
N ASP A 385 -20.17 1.72 -1.45
CA ASP A 385 -20.90 2.66 -2.31
C ASP A 385 -20.36 2.72 -3.76
N MET A 386 -19.69 1.65 -4.22
CA MET A 386 -19.01 1.60 -5.52
C MET A 386 -19.97 1.91 -6.68
N GLU A 387 -21.20 1.37 -6.65
CA GLU A 387 -22.19 1.56 -7.70
C GLU A 387 -22.54 3.04 -7.90
N ASP A 388 -22.91 3.73 -6.83
CA ASP A 388 -23.34 5.14 -6.90
C ASP A 388 -22.18 6.05 -7.27
N MET A 389 -20.99 5.83 -6.70
CA MET A 389 -19.80 6.60 -7.04
C MET A 389 -19.44 6.46 -8.52
N VAL A 390 -19.45 5.24 -9.05
CA VAL A 390 -19.18 4.98 -10.47
C VAL A 390 -20.25 5.61 -11.36
N LYS A 391 -21.52 5.50 -10.99
CA LYS A 391 -22.65 6.08 -11.74
C LYS A 391 -22.51 7.61 -11.86
N GLU A 392 -22.22 8.30 -10.77
CA GLU A 392 -21.99 9.75 -10.77
C GLU A 392 -20.79 10.15 -11.65
N LEU A 393 -19.68 9.40 -11.58
CA LEU A 393 -18.49 9.66 -12.38
C LEU A 393 -18.71 9.41 -13.88
N LEU A 394 -19.47 8.37 -14.25
CA LEU A 394 -19.88 8.09 -15.63
C LEU A 394 -20.72 9.24 -16.20
N LEU A 395 -21.69 9.74 -15.43
CA LEU A 395 -22.51 10.90 -15.82
C LEU A 395 -21.67 12.16 -16.00
N ALA A 396 -20.71 12.40 -15.09
CA ALA A 396 -19.80 13.54 -15.19
C ALA A 396 -18.91 13.46 -16.45
N PHE A 397 -18.42 12.27 -16.79
CA PHE A 397 -17.66 12.02 -18.02
C PHE A 397 -18.53 12.26 -19.27
N GLN A 398 -19.72 11.67 -19.32
CA GLN A 398 -20.63 11.82 -20.46
C GLN A 398 -21.02 13.29 -20.68
N GLN A 399 -21.33 14.02 -19.61
CA GLN A 399 -21.65 15.45 -19.68
C GLN A 399 -20.45 16.26 -20.20
N LYS A 400 -19.22 15.89 -19.84
CA LYS A 400 -18.02 16.61 -20.26
C LYS A 400 -17.59 16.29 -21.68
N GLN A 401 -17.71 15.02 -22.09
CA GLN A 401 -17.28 14.53 -23.41
C GLN A 401 -18.37 14.64 -24.48
N GLY A 402 -19.63 14.86 -24.10
CA GLY A 402 -20.77 14.83 -25.01
C GLY A 402 -21.08 13.44 -25.57
N LYS A 403 -20.45 12.38 -25.06
CA LYS A 403 -20.64 10.99 -25.49
C LYS A 403 -20.40 10.01 -24.35
N LYS A 404 -21.08 8.86 -24.40
CA LYS A 404 -20.89 7.79 -23.42
C LYS A 404 -19.55 7.08 -23.62
N PRO A 405 -18.91 6.58 -22.55
CA PRO A 405 -17.77 5.68 -22.68
C PRO A 405 -18.21 4.35 -23.32
N GLN A 406 -17.29 3.72 -24.07
CA GLN A 406 -17.48 2.42 -24.71
C GLN A 406 -16.82 1.28 -23.93
N GLN A 407 -15.79 1.60 -23.13
CA GLN A 407 -15.07 0.67 -22.27
C GLN A 407 -14.53 1.42 -21.04
N LEU A 408 -14.14 0.67 -20.01
CA LEU A 408 -13.51 1.22 -18.82
C LEU A 408 -12.30 0.42 -18.36
N ILE A 409 -11.37 1.13 -17.72
CA ILE A 409 -10.18 0.56 -17.08
C ILE A 409 -10.19 1.02 -15.63
N PHE A 410 -10.02 0.10 -14.68
CA PHE A 410 -10.16 0.37 -13.26
C PHE A 410 -8.90 -0.05 -12.50
N TYR A 411 -8.27 0.91 -11.80
CA TYR A 411 -7.11 0.65 -10.95
C TYR A 411 -7.49 0.78 -9.46
N ARG A 412 -7.42 -0.32 -8.71
CA ARG A 412 -7.80 -0.39 -7.28
C ARG A 412 -6.55 -0.53 -6.39
N ASP A 413 -6.20 0.47 -5.59
CA ASP A 413 -5.03 0.47 -4.68
C ASP A 413 -5.42 0.10 -3.25
N GLY A 414 -4.62 -0.72 -2.56
CA GLY A 414 -4.81 -1.03 -1.13
C GLY A 414 -5.38 -2.41 -0.80
N VAL A 415 -5.80 -3.18 -1.81
CA VAL A 415 -6.39 -4.52 -1.61
C VAL A 415 -5.30 -5.59 -1.48
N SER A 416 -5.40 -6.43 -0.45
CA SER A 416 -4.52 -7.60 -0.28
C SER A 416 -5.00 -8.81 -1.10
N GLU A 417 -4.09 -9.73 -1.46
CA GLU A 417 -4.41 -10.94 -2.23
C GLU A 417 -5.56 -11.76 -1.63
N GLY A 418 -5.64 -11.85 -0.30
CA GLY A 418 -6.71 -12.56 0.41
C GLY A 418 -8.11 -11.93 0.25
N GLN A 419 -8.21 -10.75 -0.34
CA GLN A 419 -9.47 -10.03 -0.59
C GLN A 419 -9.83 -9.97 -2.09
N PHE A 420 -9.03 -10.53 -3.00
CA PHE A 420 -9.30 -10.48 -4.44
C PHE A 420 -10.64 -11.11 -4.79
N LYS A 421 -10.99 -12.23 -4.15
CA LYS A 421 -12.30 -12.87 -4.33
C LYS A 421 -13.46 -11.94 -3.97
N LEU A 422 -13.35 -11.18 -2.88
CA LEU A 422 -14.39 -10.22 -2.48
C LEU A 422 -14.51 -9.08 -3.49
N VAL A 423 -13.40 -8.59 -4.06
CA VAL A 423 -13.43 -7.57 -5.12
C VAL A 423 -14.12 -8.11 -6.39
N LEU A 424 -13.80 -9.34 -6.79
CA LEU A 424 -14.43 -10.03 -7.91
C LEU A 424 -15.94 -10.22 -7.72
N GLU A 425 -16.38 -10.54 -6.50
CA GLU A 425 -17.77 -10.86 -6.18
C GLU A 425 -18.62 -9.65 -5.79
N GLN A 426 -18.01 -8.53 -5.37
CA GLN A 426 -18.74 -7.37 -4.85
C GLN A 426 -18.46 -6.07 -5.62
N GLU A 427 -17.20 -5.69 -5.80
CA GLU A 427 -16.86 -4.40 -6.44
C GLU A 427 -17.08 -4.42 -7.97
N ILE A 428 -16.62 -5.47 -8.66
CA ILE A 428 -16.80 -5.57 -10.12
C ILE A 428 -18.30 -5.63 -10.50
N PRO A 429 -19.14 -6.44 -9.83
CA PRO A 429 -20.59 -6.43 -10.09
C PRO A 429 -21.24 -5.07 -9.79
N ALA A 430 -20.76 -4.32 -8.79
CA ALA A 430 -21.26 -2.97 -8.52
C ALA A 430 -20.94 -1.99 -9.67
N VAL A 431 -19.74 -2.09 -10.26
CA VAL A 431 -19.37 -1.34 -11.49
C VAL A 431 -20.29 -1.71 -12.66
N GLU A 432 -20.56 -3.02 -12.85
CA GLU A 432 -21.47 -3.49 -13.90
C GLU A 432 -22.90 -2.99 -13.70
N LYS A 433 -23.38 -2.99 -12.46
CA LYS A 433 -24.72 -2.51 -12.11
C LYS A 433 -24.86 -1.01 -12.39
N ALA A 434 -23.85 -0.20 -12.03
CA ALA A 434 -23.82 1.23 -12.34
C ALA A 434 -23.86 1.48 -13.85
N TRP A 435 -23.07 0.74 -14.63
CA TRP A 435 -23.05 0.86 -16.09
C TRP A 435 -24.38 0.44 -16.72
N LYS A 436 -24.93 -0.71 -16.31
CA LYS A 436 -26.23 -1.21 -16.78
C LYS A 436 -27.36 -0.24 -16.45
N ALA A 437 -27.34 0.37 -15.27
CA ALA A 437 -28.34 1.36 -14.87
C ALA A 437 -28.34 2.63 -15.76
N LEU A 438 -27.20 3.01 -16.34
CA LEU A 438 -27.09 4.19 -17.21
C LEU A 438 -27.28 3.90 -18.68
N TYR A 439 -26.78 2.75 -19.16
CA TYR A 439 -26.68 2.47 -20.59
C TYR A 439 -27.47 1.24 -21.04
N ASN A 440 -28.04 0.48 -20.11
CA ASN A 440 -28.73 -0.80 -20.37
C ASN A 440 -27.89 -1.80 -21.21
N GLU A 441 -26.57 -1.72 -21.07
CA GLU A 441 -25.59 -2.53 -21.80
C GLU A 441 -24.62 -3.17 -20.80
N LYS A 442 -23.87 -4.20 -21.23
CA LYS A 442 -22.76 -4.73 -20.43
C LYS A 442 -21.47 -3.94 -20.73
N PRO A 443 -20.75 -3.44 -19.72
CA PRO A 443 -19.47 -2.76 -19.94
C PRO A 443 -18.39 -3.73 -20.41
N GLN A 444 -17.41 -3.22 -21.16
CA GLN A 444 -16.10 -3.88 -21.28
C GLN A 444 -15.18 -3.37 -20.15
N ILE A 445 -14.85 -4.24 -19.19
CA ILE A 445 -14.07 -3.91 -17.99
C ILE A 445 -12.67 -4.53 -18.06
N THR A 446 -11.64 -3.71 -17.83
CA THR A 446 -10.34 -4.21 -17.33
C THR A 446 -10.16 -3.74 -15.89
N PHE A 447 -10.09 -4.67 -14.94
CA PHE A 447 -9.98 -4.38 -13.50
C PHE A 447 -8.63 -4.86 -12.96
N ILE A 448 -7.86 -3.93 -12.41
CA ILE A 448 -6.46 -4.13 -12.05
C ILE A 448 -6.28 -3.69 -10.60
N VAL A 449 -5.82 -4.60 -9.74
CA VAL A 449 -5.40 -4.25 -8.39
C VAL A 449 -3.95 -3.78 -8.42
N VAL A 450 -3.67 -2.69 -7.72
CA VAL A 450 -2.34 -2.10 -7.55
C VAL A 450 -1.90 -2.29 -6.11
N GLN A 451 -0.73 -2.88 -5.92
CA GLN A 451 -0.13 -3.07 -4.60
C GLN A 451 1.23 -2.39 -4.56
N LYS A 452 1.30 -1.25 -3.87
CA LYS A 452 2.59 -0.56 -3.62
C LYS A 452 3.27 -1.04 -2.33
N ARG A 453 2.49 -1.54 -1.36
CA ARG A 453 2.96 -1.90 -0.02
C ARG A 453 3.21 -3.40 0.08
N HIS A 454 4.28 -3.87 -0.56
CA HIS A 454 4.76 -5.26 -0.48
C HIS A 454 6.27 -5.35 -0.20
N HIS A 455 6.75 -6.58 -0.04
CA HIS A 455 8.12 -6.90 0.36
C HIS A 455 9.04 -7.31 -0.79
N THR A 456 8.53 -7.46 -2.02
CA THR A 456 9.37 -7.65 -3.20
C THR A 456 10.25 -6.43 -3.48
N ARG A 457 11.53 -6.66 -3.75
CA ARG A 457 12.54 -5.67 -4.17
C ARG A 457 13.28 -6.19 -5.38
N LEU A 458 13.63 -5.29 -6.30
CA LEU A 458 14.41 -5.61 -7.49
C LEU A 458 15.77 -4.92 -7.40
N PHE A 459 16.82 -5.69 -7.65
CA PHE A 459 18.20 -5.22 -7.65
C PHE A 459 18.85 -5.65 -8.95
N THR A 460 19.73 -4.82 -9.50
CA THR A 460 20.57 -5.19 -10.63
C THR A 460 22.04 -5.08 -10.23
N ARG A 461 22.85 -6.05 -10.66
CA ARG A 461 24.30 -6.03 -10.47
C ARG A 461 25.03 -5.29 -11.58
N ASP A 462 24.35 -5.01 -12.69
CA ASP A 462 24.91 -4.32 -13.83
C ASP A 462 24.68 -2.80 -13.68
N PRO A 463 25.75 -2.00 -13.51
CA PRO A 463 25.64 -0.55 -13.34
C PRO A 463 24.92 0.17 -14.50
N ARG A 464 24.88 -0.42 -15.69
CA ARG A 464 24.19 0.16 -16.86
C ARG A 464 22.68 0.25 -16.70
N PHE A 465 22.12 -0.61 -15.83
CA PHE A 465 20.69 -0.65 -15.54
C PHE A 465 20.34 -0.05 -14.17
N GLN A 466 21.24 0.74 -13.60
CA GLN A 466 21.04 1.45 -12.34
C GLN A 466 20.74 2.93 -12.56
N ASP A 467 19.84 3.48 -11.75
CA ASP A 467 19.71 4.93 -11.60
C ASP A 467 20.79 5.50 -10.66
N GLY A 468 20.83 6.83 -10.52
CA GLY A 468 21.82 7.51 -9.67
C GLY A 468 21.76 7.17 -8.17
N SER A 469 20.77 6.39 -7.71
CA SER A 469 20.66 5.90 -6.33
C SER A 469 21.02 4.40 -6.19
N GLY A 470 21.43 3.74 -7.27
CA GLY A 470 21.71 2.31 -7.30
C GLY A 470 20.47 1.43 -7.44
N ASN A 471 19.30 2.01 -7.72
CA ASN A 471 18.06 1.26 -7.96
C ASN A 471 17.93 0.86 -9.43
N VAL A 472 17.07 -0.11 -9.73
CA VAL A 472 16.72 -0.44 -11.12
C VAL A 472 16.14 0.78 -11.84
N LEU A 473 16.44 0.92 -13.15
CA LEU A 473 15.94 2.03 -13.94
C LEU A 473 14.40 2.09 -13.99
N PRO A 474 13.81 3.30 -14.07
CA PRO A 474 12.37 3.46 -14.27
C PRO A 474 11.92 2.82 -15.59
N GLY A 475 10.80 2.13 -15.56
CA GLY A 475 10.29 1.33 -16.67
C GLY A 475 10.74 -0.12 -16.64
N THR A 476 11.46 -0.55 -15.59
CA THR A 476 11.77 -1.97 -15.35
C THR A 476 10.49 -2.74 -15.06
N VAL A 477 10.21 -3.75 -15.89
CA VAL A 477 9.06 -4.65 -15.77
C VAL A 477 9.55 -6.07 -15.53
N VAL A 478 8.89 -6.77 -14.60
CA VAL A 478 9.07 -8.21 -14.37
C VAL A 478 7.68 -8.85 -14.38
N ASP A 479 7.44 -9.72 -15.34
CA ASP A 479 6.18 -10.48 -15.52
C ASP A 479 6.43 -12.00 -15.62
N ARG A 480 7.65 -12.42 -15.24
CA ARG A 480 8.11 -13.81 -15.28
C ARG A 480 8.75 -14.21 -13.96
N ASN A 481 8.84 -15.53 -13.73
CA ASN A 481 9.55 -16.18 -12.63
C ASN A 481 8.93 -15.94 -11.25
N ILE A 482 8.95 -14.70 -10.77
CA ILE A 482 8.48 -14.30 -9.43
C ILE A 482 7.00 -13.86 -9.42
N CYS A 483 6.35 -13.87 -10.58
CA CYS A 483 4.94 -13.59 -10.77
C CYS A 483 4.06 -14.81 -10.48
N HIS A 484 2.75 -14.60 -10.43
CA HIS A 484 1.78 -15.65 -10.13
C HIS A 484 1.86 -16.80 -11.15
N PRO A 485 1.72 -18.08 -10.74
CA PRO A 485 1.86 -19.22 -11.64
C PRO A 485 0.89 -19.21 -12.83
N THR A 486 -0.35 -18.77 -12.61
CA THR A 486 -1.44 -18.90 -13.60
C THR A 486 -2.22 -17.62 -13.85
N GLU A 487 -2.03 -16.59 -13.03
CA GLU A 487 -2.81 -15.34 -13.14
C GLU A 487 -1.99 -14.31 -13.90
N PHE A 488 -2.66 -13.27 -14.38
CA PHE A 488 -2.00 -12.21 -15.12
C PHE A 488 -1.57 -11.09 -14.17
N ASP A 489 -0.30 -11.12 -13.78
CA ASP A 489 0.32 -10.12 -12.92
C ASP A 489 1.70 -9.69 -13.40
N PHE A 490 2.13 -8.51 -12.94
CA PHE A 490 3.46 -7.99 -13.25
C PHE A 490 3.91 -6.95 -12.23
N PHE A 491 5.22 -6.87 -12.01
CA PHE A 491 5.87 -5.79 -11.29
C PHE A 491 6.33 -4.72 -12.28
N LEU A 492 6.10 -3.45 -11.93
CA LEU A 492 6.59 -2.30 -12.68
C LEU A 492 7.24 -1.29 -11.73
N CYS A 493 8.55 -1.07 -11.89
CA CYS A 493 9.25 0.03 -11.26
C CYS A 493 9.13 1.27 -12.16
N SER A 494 8.06 2.05 -12.04
CA SER A 494 7.80 3.18 -12.94
C SER A 494 8.57 4.47 -12.59
N HIS A 495 9.28 4.54 -11.47
CA HIS A 495 9.83 5.79 -10.94
C HIS A 495 11.31 5.66 -10.60
N ALA A 496 12.03 6.78 -10.65
CA ALA A 496 13.41 6.84 -10.21
C ALA A 496 13.51 6.87 -8.69
N GLY A 497 14.42 6.04 -8.16
CA GLY A 497 14.88 6.09 -6.79
C GLY A 497 15.52 7.44 -6.48
N ILE A 498 15.04 8.07 -5.40
CA ILE A 498 15.67 9.29 -4.85
C ILE A 498 16.47 8.93 -3.62
N GLN A 499 15.91 8.06 -2.79
CA GLN A 499 16.47 7.68 -1.50
C GLN A 499 15.99 6.26 -1.15
N GLY A 500 16.91 5.46 -0.61
CA GLY A 500 16.64 4.07 -0.24
C GLY A 500 16.39 3.17 -1.44
N THR A 501 15.83 1.99 -1.18
CA THR A 501 15.48 1.01 -2.22
C THR A 501 14.08 1.28 -2.76
N SER A 502 13.97 1.37 -4.09
CA SER A 502 12.72 1.55 -4.80
C SER A 502 11.82 0.33 -4.60
N ARG A 503 10.52 0.60 -4.46
CA ARG A 503 9.49 -0.45 -4.41
C ARG A 503 8.78 -0.48 -5.76
N PRO A 504 9.01 -1.50 -6.61
CA PRO A 504 8.20 -1.65 -7.81
C PRO A 504 6.74 -1.83 -7.38
N ALA A 505 5.78 -1.30 -8.14
CA ALA A 505 4.37 -1.59 -7.87
C ALA A 505 3.99 -2.92 -8.51
N HIS A 506 3.21 -3.72 -7.81
CA HIS A 506 2.68 -5.00 -8.30
C HIS A 506 1.26 -4.80 -8.81
N TYR A 507 1.01 -5.20 -10.04
CA TYR A 507 -0.28 -5.09 -10.71
C TYR A 507 -0.83 -6.49 -10.93
N HIS A 508 -2.03 -6.77 -10.42
CA HIS A 508 -2.75 -8.02 -10.62
C HIS A 508 -4.03 -7.75 -11.40
N VAL A 509 -4.23 -8.44 -12.53
CA VAL A 509 -5.41 -8.27 -13.38
C VAL A 509 -6.47 -9.27 -12.94
N LEU A 510 -7.55 -8.76 -12.32
CA LEU A 510 -8.65 -9.59 -11.83
C LEU A 510 -9.66 -9.90 -12.94
N ARG A 511 -9.82 -8.98 -13.90
CA ARG A 511 -10.72 -9.14 -15.04
C ARG A 511 -10.21 -8.35 -16.23
N ASP A 512 -10.32 -8.91 -17.42
CA ASP A 512 -9.97 -8.19 -18.65
C ASP A 512 -10.86 -8.57 -19.85
N ASP A 513 -11.98 -7.85 -19.99
CA ASP A 513 -12.87 -7.98 -21.14
C ASP A 513 -12.30 -7.29 -22.40
N ASN A 514 -11.32 -6.38 -22.24
CA ASN A 514 -10.69 -5.63 -23.32
C ASN A 514 -9.56 -6.42 -24.01
N LYS A 515 -9.18 -7.58 -23.48
CA LYS A 515 -8.20 -8.53 -24.04
C LYS A 515 -6.84 -7.88 -24.32
N PHE A 516 -6.31 -7.18 -23.32
CA PHE A 516 -4.96 -6.64 -23.39
C PHE A 516 -3.93 -7.74 -23.56
N THR A 517 -2.92 -7.47 -24.40
CA THR A 517 -1.66 -8.20 -24.34
C THR A 517 -0.87 -7.75 -23.11
N ALA A 518 0.04 -8.60 -22.62
CA ALA A 518 0.95 -8.25 -21.52
C ALA A 518 1.67 -6.92 -21.82
N ASP A 519 2.24 -6.81 -23.01
CA ASP A 519 2.93 -5.60 -23.46
C ASP A 519 2.00 -4.39 -23.53
N GLY A 520 0.79 -4.56 -24.06
CA GLY A 520 -0.19 -3.48 -24.17
C GLY A 520 -0.57 -2.92 -22.81
N LEU A 521 -0.84 -3.77 -21.83
CA LEU A 521 -1.24 -3.33 -20.49
C LEU A 521 -0.08 -2.73 -19.70
N GLN A 522 1.12 -3.33 -19.78
CA GLN A 522 2.31 -2.82 -19.12
C GLN A 522 2.70 -1.44 -19.65
N THR A 523 2.68 -1.26 -20.98
CA THR A 523 2.94 0.04 -21.62
C THR A 523 1.87 1.06 -21.27
N LEU A 524 0.58 0.69 -21.31
CA LEU A 524 -0.51 1.56 -20.88
C LEU A 524 -0.29 2.05 -19.43
N THR A 525 -0.04 1.10 -18.53
CA THR A 525 0.15 1.38 -17.10
C THR A 525 1.36 2.29 -16.87
N TYR A 526 2.47 2.04 -17.57
CA TYR A 526 3.66 2.89 -17.46
C TYR A 526 3.42 4.30 -17.98
N ASN A 527 2.76 4.45 -19.14
CA ASN A 527 2.46 5.75 -19.72
C ASN A 527 1.55 6.61 -18.84
N LEU A 528 0.57 5.98 -18.19
CA LEU A 528 -0.29 6.66 -17.23
C LEU A 528 0.44 7.07 -15.93
N CYS A 529 1.67 6.59 -15.66
CA CYS A 529 2.50 7.13 -14.57
C CYS A 529 3.13 8.50 -14.92
N TYR A 530 3.12 8.90 -16.20
CA TYR A 530 3.62 10.21 -16.66
C TYR A 530 2.55 11.30 -16.72
N THR A 531 1.27 10.93 -16.59
CA THR A 531 0.14 11.88 -16.67
C THR A 531 -0.15 12.58 -15.33
N TYR A 532 0.68 12.37 -14.31
CA TYR A 532 0.45 12.95 -12.99
C TYR A 532 0.81 14.43 -12.98
N SER A 533 -0.21 15.27 -12.84
CA SER A 533 -0.12 16.72 -13.01
C SER A 533 0.74 17.47 -11.99
N SER A 534 1.03 16.90 -10.80
CA SER A 534 1.65 17.68 -9.72
C SER A 534 3.18 17.64 -9.71
N CYS A 535 3.83 16.94 -10.64
CA CYS A 535 5.29 16.98 -10.81
C CYS A 535 5.69 16.61 -12.25
N THR A 536 6.92 16.97 -12.64
CA THR A 536 7.50 16.56 -13.93
C THR A 536 8.31 15.27 -13.81
N ARG A 537 7.70 14.25 -13.22
CA ARG A 537 8.33 12.94 -12.98
C ARG A 537 7.32 11.83 -13.12
N SER A 538 7.77 10.67 -13.59
CA SER A 538 6.98 9.45 -13.51
C SER A 538 6.80 9.07 -12.04
N VAL A 539 5.55 8.83 -11.65
CA VAL A 539 5.19 8.43 -10.29
C VAL A 539 5.21 6.90 -10.13
N SER A 540 5.22 6.44 -8.88
CA SER A 540 5.41 5.02 -8.53
C SER A 540 4.21 4.11 -8.83
N ILE A 541 3.04 4.69 -9.05
CA ILE A 541 1.78 3.99 -9.37
C ILE A 541 1.03 4.84 -10.39
N VAL A 542 0.09 4.25 -11.09
CA VAL A 542 -0.74 4.93 -12.09
C VAL A 542 -1.38 6.21 -11.51
N SER A 543 -1.49 7.27 -12.32
CA SER A 543 -2.00 8.58 -11.86
C SER A 543 -3.40 8.48 -11.24
N ALA A 544 -4.29 7.67 -11.80
CA ALA A 544 -5.64 7.46 -11.28
C ALA A 544 -5.63 6.93 -9.83
N ALA A 545 -4.88 5.86 -9.54
CA ALA A 545 -4.73 5.33 -8.19
C ALA A 545 -4.09 6.36 -7.24
N TYR A 546 -3.07 7.09 -7.72
CA TYR A 546 -2.42 8.15 -6.94
C TYR A 546 -3.42 9.26 -6.54
N TYR A 547 -4.29 9.67 -7.46
CA TYR A 547 -5.32 10.67 -7.20
C TYR A 547 -6.39 10.18 -6.23
N ALA A 548 -6.79 8.91 -6.31
CA ALA A 548 -7.69 8.31 -5.31
C ALA A 548 -7.10 8.39 -3.90
N HIS A 549 -5.84 8.00 -3.72
CA HIS A 549 -5.17 8.11 -2.43
C HIS A 549 -5.07 9.57 -1.93
N LYS A 550 -4.77 10.53 -2.81
CA LYS A 550 -4.80 11.97 -2.45
C LYS A 550 -6.18 12.44 -1.99
N LEU A 551 -7.23 11.97 -2.66
CA LEU A 551 -8.61 12.32 -2.34
C LEU A 551 -9.03 11.72 -1.00
N ALA A 552 -8.71 10.46 -0.73
CA ALA A 552 -8.98 9.82 0.56
C ALA A 552 -8.26 10.55 1.70
N PHE A 553 -6.98 10.90 1.50
CA PHE A 553 -6.21 11.68 2.47
C PHE A 553 -6.79 13.09 2.67
N ARG A 554 -7.28 13.74 1.61
CA ARG A 554 -7.99 15.03 1.74
C ARG A 554 -9.28 14.89 2.54
N ALA A 555 -10.10 13.89 2.23
CA ALA A 555 -11.37 13.64 2.91
C ALA A 555 -11.17 13.31 4.41
N ARG A 556 -10.05 12.67 4.78
CA ARG A 556 -9.67 12.42 6.18
C ARG A 556 -9.59 13.70 7.02
N PHE A 557 -9.16 14.81 6.41
CA PHE A 557 -9.09 16.11 7.08
C PHE A 557 -10.45 16.76 7.36
N TYR A 558 -11.53 16.25 6.74
CA TYR A 558 -12.87 16.78 6.93
C TYR A 558 -13.58 16.17 8.14
N LEU A 559 -13.10 15.02 8.63
CA LEU A 559 -13.60 14.41 9.85
C LEU A 559 -13.46 15.38 11.03
N PRO A 560 -14.44 15.41 11.95
CA PRO A 560 -14.31 16.15 13.20
C PRO A 560 -13.06 15.68 13.94
N GLN A 561 -12.19 16.60 14.36
CA GLN A 561 -11.15 16.25 15.31
C GLN A 561 -11.83 16.04 16.66
N VAL A 562 -11.71 14.84 17.22
CA VAL A 562 -12.03 14.62 18.64
C VAL A 562 -11.03 15.46 19.40
N SER A 563 -11.50 16.48 20.12
CA SER A 563 -10.63 17.28 20.96
C SER A 563 -10.08 16.41 22.10
N ASP A 564 -8.77 16.47 22.33
CA ASP A 564 -8.10 15.87 23.50
C ASP A 564 -8.55 16.46 24.86
N ALA A 565 -9.63 17.26 24.87
CA ALA A 565 -10.12 18.00 26.03
C ALA A 565 -11.21 17.27 26.83
N ALA A 566 -11.56 16.02 26.48
CA ALA A 566 -12.61 15.25 27.15
C ALA A 566 -12.11 13.96 27.81
N THR A 567 -10.90 13.96 28.40
CA THR A 567 -10.58 13.03 29.50
C THR A 567 -10.82 13.73 30.81
N ASN A 568 -12.09 13.89 31.20
CA ASN A 568 -12.48 14.11 32.59
C ASN A 568 -13.91 13.65 32.85
N VAL A 569 -13.98 12.52 33.56
CA VAL A 569 -15.00 12.11 34.55
C VAL A 569 -16.31 11.43 34.07
N SER A 570 -16.28 10.10 34.24
CA SER A 570 -17.25 9.22 34.92
C SER A 570 -18.08 8.22 34.12
N SER A 571 -17.99 7.00 34.66
CA SER A 571 -18.67 5.76 34.37
C SER A 571 -20.18 5.84 34.58
N SER A 572 -20.95 5.55 33.54
CA SER A 572 -22.22 4.85 33.68
C SER A 572 -22.49 4.03 32.42
N SER A 573 -22.69 2.74 32.62
CA SER A 573 -23.02 1.74 31.63
C SER A 573 -24.41 2.00 31.04
N SER A 574 -24.48 2.36 29.77
CA SER A 574 -25.65 2.15 28.94
C SER A 574 -25.20 1.74 27.55
N ALA A 575 -25.79 0.65 27.04
CA ALA A 575 -25.51 0.09 25.73
C ALA A 575 -26.01 1.06 24.65
N ALA A 576 -25.16 2.01 24.25
CA ALA A 576 -25.41 2.87 23.10
C ALA A 576 -25.27 2.04 21.83
N HIS A 577 -26.37 1.92 21.08
CA HIS A 577 -26.37 1.45 19.70
C HIS A 577 -25.29 2.19 18.91
N ALA A 578 -24.52 1.46 18.11
CA ALA A 578 -23.51 2.03 17.22
C ALA A 578 -24.18 3.06 16.30
N ALA A 579 -23.99 4.35 16.58
CA ALA A 579 -24.45 5.43 15.73
C ALA A 579 -23.81 5.26 14.35
N ALA A 580 -24.60 5.45 13.29
CA ALA A 580 -24.10 5.44 11.91
C ALA A 580 -22.89 6.38 11.80
N PRO A 581 -21.81 5.99 11.10
CA PRO A 581 -20.63 6.83 10.95
C PRO A 581 -21.06 8.17 10.36
N GLY A 582 -20.82 9.26 11.10
CA GLY A 582 -21.26 10.60 10.71
C GLY A 582 -20.86 10.92 9.27
N GLN A 583 -21.83 11.39 8.48
CA GLN A 583 -21.65 11.66 7.06
C GLN A 583 -20.57 12.75 6.89
N LEU A 584 -19.55 12.47 6.07
CA LEU A 584 -18.54 13.47 5.73
C LEU A 584 -19.23 14.66 5.03
N PRO A 585 -18.80 15.89 5.32
CA PRO A 585 -19.34 17.05 4.61
C PRO A 585 -19.03 16.91 3.11
N GLU A 586 -20.00 17.25 2.27
CA GLU A 586 -19.80 17.27 0.82
C GLU A 586 -18.96 18.48 0.40
N VAL A 587 -18.17 18.29 -0.65
CA VAL A 587 -17.49 19.39 -1.35
C VAL A 587 -18.54 20.24 -2.05
N LYS A 588 -18.37 21.56 -1.98
CA LYS A 588 -19.23 22.52 -2.66
C LYS A 588 -19.24 22.33 -4.18
N ASN A 589 -20.39 22.65 -4.79
CA ASN A 589 -20.65 22.38 -6.20
C ASN A 589 -19.66 23.07 -7.15
N GLU A 590 -19.12 24.23 -6.77
CA GLU A 590 -18.11 24.99 -7.49
C GLU A 590 -16.80 24.23 -7.66
N LEU A 591 -16.49 23.32 -6.73
CA LEU A 591 -15.27 22.51 -6.73
C LEU A 591 -15.54 21.07 -7.19
N LYS A 592 -16.81 20.65 -7.29
CA LYS A 592 -17.16 19.36 -7.92
C LYS A 592 -16.59 19.36 -9.35
N ARG A 593 -16.03 18.23 -9.79
CA ARG A 593 -15.37 18.08 -11.11
C ARG A 593 -14.08 18.88 -11.29
N SER A 594 -13.53 19.44 -10.22
CA SER A 594 -12.18 20.00 -10.17
C SER A 594 -11.22 19.07 -9.44
N MET A 595 -9.92 19.23 -9.68
CA MET A 595 -8.88 18.47 -8.99
C MET A 595 -8.44 19.19 -7.70
N PHE A 596 -9.38 19.62 -6.85
CA PHE A 596 -9.11 20.38 -5.61
C PHE A 596 -8.17 19.65 -4.62
N TYR A 597 -8.11 18.32 -4.73
CA TYR A 597 -7.24 17.43 -3.96
C TYR A 597 -5.76 17.46 -4.40
N CYS A 598 -5.41 18.11 -5.52
CA CYS A 598 -4.05 18.16 -6.05
C CYS A 598 -2.99 18.83 -5.17
#